data_AF-A0A7L6BBY7-F1
#
_entry.id   AF-A0A7L6BBY7-F1
#
_cell.length_a   1.000
_cell.length_b   1.000
_cell.length_c   1.000
_cell.angle_alpha   90.00
_cell.angle_beta   90.00
_cell.angle_gamma   90.00
#
_symmetry.space_group_name_H-M   'P 1'
#
loop_
_entity.id
_entity.type
_entity.pdbx_description
1 polymer ?
#
loop_
_entity_poly.entity_id
_entity_poly.type
_entity_poly.pdbx_seq_one_letter_code
_entity_poly.pdbx_strand_id
1 'polypeptide(L)'
;MVTHPIQQPTTVLRRALAAPGPGWREQLIVQLGPVRRGFTEHVRVTEGPSGRYAAVLRTAPRLHRGVHLLVGEHTAIVGALAALQHAAGLASVSAEELREQTGNLLRALDRHRRRGADLLWEAYQADLGGED
;
A
#
# COMPACT_ATOMS: atom_id res chain seq x y z
N MET A 1 -3.76 -6.51 17.94
CA MET A 1 -4.32 -7.11 16.72
C MET A 1 -3.55 -6.54 15.53
N VAL A 2 -2.53 -7.27 15.08
CA VAL A 2 -1.47 -6.75 14.22
C VAL A 2 -1.94 -6.75 12.77
N THR A 3 -1.91 -5.59 12.11
CA THR A 3 -2.26 -5.41 10.70
C THR A 3 -1.25 -6.14 9.80
N HIS A 4 -1.50 -7.42 9.52
CA HIS A 4 -0.73 -8.23 8.56
C HIS A 4 -1.56 -8.71 7.35
N PRO A 5 -1.98 -7.85 6.39
CA PRO A 5 -2.41 -8.36 5.07
C PRO A 5 -1.47 -8.03 3.91
N ILE A 6 -0.47 -7.15 4.06
CA ILE A 6 0.27 -6.62 2.89
C ILE A 6 1.42 -7.54 2.42
N GLN A 7 1.90 -8.48 3.24
CA GLN A 7 3.13 -9.24 2.91
C GLN A 7 2.93 -10.47 2.02
N GLN A 8 1.75 -11.11 2.04
CA GLN A 8 1.50 -12.34 1.26
C GLN A 8 1.23 -12.10 -0.24
N PRO A 9 0.56 -11.01 -0.68
CA PRO A 9 0.22 -10.87 -2.10
C PRO A 9 1.40 -10.48 -3.02
N THR A 10 2.47 -9.90 -2.49
CA THR A 10 3.52 -9.25 -3.30
C THR A 10 4.47 -10.24 -3.98
N THR A 11 4.74 -11.38 -3.35
CA THR A 11 5.66 -12.40 -3.89
C THR A 11 5.07 -13.11 -5.10
N VAL A 12 3.75 -13.29 -5.12
CA VAL A 12 3.02 -13.94 -6.21
C VAL A 12 3.04 -13.08 -7.48
N LEU A 13 2.85 -11.76 -7.34
CA LEU A 13 2.92 -10.81 -8.47
C LEU A 13 4.29 -10.87 -9.17
N ARG A 14 5.37 -10.85 -8.38
CA ARG A 14 6.74 -10.94 -8.92
C ARG A 14 7.00 -12.27 -9.63
N ARG A 15 6.48 -13.38 -9.11
CA ARG A 15 6.68 -14.72 -9.67
C ARG A 15 5.97 -14.90 -11.01
N ALA A 16 4.73 -14.42 -11.13
CA ALA A 16 3.97 -14.48 -12.38
C ALA A 16 4.69 -13.77 -13.54
N LEU A 17 5.40 -12.68 -13.22
CA LEU A 17 6.13 -11.89 -14.21
C LEU A 17 7.54 -12.41 -14.49
N ALA A 18 8.20 -13.14 -13.57
CA ALA A 18 9.59 -13.59 -13.75
C ALA A 18 9.78 -14.59 -14.92
N ALA A 19 8.79 -15.44 -15.17
CA ALA A 19 8.79 -16.40 -16.27
C ALA A 19 7.36 -16.52 -16.85
N PRO A 20 6.96 -15.60 -17.75
CA PRO A 20 5.59 -15.54 -18.26
C PRO A 20 5.28 -16.75 -19.14
N GLY A 21 4.56 -17.72 -18.61
CA GLY A 21 3.97 -18.84 -19.35
C GLY A 21 2.59 -18.49 -19.93
N PRO A 22 1.93 -19.39 -20.67
CA PRO A 22 0.56 -19.16 -21.15
C PRO A 22 -0.38 -18.71 -20.02
N GLY A 23 -1.21 -17.70 -20.26
CA GLY A 23 -2.19 -17.21 -19.27
C GLY A 23 -1.62 -16.32 -18.14
N TRP A 24 -0.36 -15.89 -18.24
CA TRP A 24 0.29 -15.09 -17.18
C TRP A 24 -0.40 -13.75 -16.89
N ARG A 25 -1.06 -13.14 -17.90
CA ARG A 25 -1.79 -11.86 -17.72
C ARG A 25 -3.06 -12.05 -16.91
N GLU A 26 -3.82 -13.09 -17.23
CA GLU A 26 -5.03 -13.48 -16.50
C GLU A 26 -4.68 -13.79 -15.04
N GLN A 27 -3.58 -14.53 -14.83
CA GLN A 27 -3.09 -14.81 -13.49
C GLN A 27 -2.68 -13.52 -12.75
N LEU A 28 -1.97 -12.60 -13.40
CA LEU A 28 -1.62 -11.31 -12.81
C LEU A 28 -2.87 -10.52 -12.39
N ILE A 29 -3.87 -10.42 -13.26
CA ILE A 29 -5.14 -9.73 -12.98
C ILE A 29 -5.86 -10.35 -11.78
N VAL A 30 -5.97 -11.69 -11.74
CA VAL A 30 -6.59 -12.41 -10.62
C VAL A 30 -5.87 -12.11 -9.30
N GLN A 31 -4.54 -12.05 -9.31
CA GLN A 31 -3.74 -11.79 -8.11
C GLN A 31 -3.78 -10.32 -7.66
N LEU A 32 -3.97 -9.37 -8.58
CA LEU A 32 -4.14 -7.95 -8.24
C LEU A 32 -5.46 -7.67 -7.50
N GLY A 33 -6.51 -8.45 -7.76
CA GLY A 33 -7.83 -8.27 -7.13
C GLY A 33 -7.78 -8.24 -5.59
N PRO A 34 -7.25 -9.28 -4.92
CA PRO A 34 -7.05 -9.28 -3.48
C PRO A 34 -6.18 -8.12 -2.95
N VAL A 35 -5.10 -7.76 -3.67
CA VAL A 35 -4.21 -6.65 -3.26
C VAL A 35 -4.98 -5.34 -3.23
N ARG A 36 -5.76 -5.06 -4.28
CA ARG A 36 -6.60 -3.85 -4.40
C ARG A 36 -7.63 -3.76 -3.29
N ARG A 37 -8.34 -4.85 -3.02
CA ARG A 37 -9.34 -4.90 -1.94
C ARG A 37 -8.68 -4.67 -0.58
N GLY A 38 -7.57 -5.36 -0.30
CA GLY A 38 -6.83 -5.19 0.95
C GLY A 38 -6.32 -3.77 1.15
N PHE A 39 -5.79 -3.14 0.10
CA PHE A 39 -5.32 -1.77 0.18
C PHE A 39 -6.45 -0.75 0.31
N THR A 40 -7.57 -0.94 -0.38
CA THR A 40 -8.78 -0.10 -0.22
C THR A 40 -9.30 -0.15 1.21
N GLU A 41 -9.35 -1.35 1.80
CA GLU A 41 -9.74 -1.52 3.20
C GLU A 41 -8.73 -0.85 4.15
N HIS A 42 -7.42 -0.99 3.89
CA HIS A 42 -6.37 -0.28 4.63
C HIS A 42 -6.57 1.24 4.62
N VAL A 43 -6.86 1.84 3.46
CA VAL A 43 -7.18 3.27 3.35
C VAL A 43 -8.42 3.62 4.19
N ARG A 44 -9.49 2.81 4.08
CA ARG A 44 -10.72 3.03 4.84
C ARG A 44 -10.49 3.03 6.35
N VAL A 45 -9.72 2.07 6.88
CA VAL A 45 -9.48 1.96 8.34
C VAL A 45 -8.48 3.00 8.87
N THR A 46 -7.63 3.56 8.01
CA THR A 46 -6.64 4.58 8.39
C THR A 46 -7.22 5.98 8.29
N GLU A 47 -7.89 6.31 7.19
CA GLU A 47 -8.37 7.66 6.86
C GLU A 47 -9.84 7.91 7.17
N GLY A 48 -10.63 6.87 7.43
CA GLY A 48 -12.06 7.03 7.70
C GLY A 48 -12.34 7.99 8.87
N PRO A 49 -13.59 8.45 9.05
CA PRO A 49 -13.93 9.41 10.12
C PRO A 49 -13.52 8.96 11.53
N SER A 50 -13.60 7.65 11.79
CA SER A 50 -13.12 6.99 13.01
C SER A 50 -11.79 6.24 12.80
N GLY A 51 -11.06 6.60 11.76
CA GLY A 51 -9.84 5.95 11.32
C GLY A 51 -8.65 6.27 12.22
N ARG A 52 -7.59 5.47 12.07
CA ARG A 52 -6.38 5.56 12.91
C ARG A 52 -5.71 6.94 12.82
N TYR A 53 -5.72 7.60 11.66
CA TYR A 53 -5.12 8.93 11.52
C TYR A 53 -5.89 10.01 12.29
N ALA A 54 -7.23 9.96 12.29
CA ALA A 54 -8.01 10.87 13.12
C ALA A 54 -7.68 10.69 14.61
N ALA A 55 -7.46 9.45 15.07
CA ALA A 55 -7.02 9.19 16.44
C ALA A 55 -5.61 9.74 16.73
N VAL A 56 -4.65 9.48 15.84
CA VAL A 56 -3.28 10.02 15.96
C VAL A 56 -3.29 11.54 16.02
N LEU A 57 -4.10 12.23 15.20
CA LEU A 57 -4.13 13.70 15.21
C LEU A 57 -4.81 14.29 16.45
N ARG A 58 -5.68 13.53 17.13
CA ARG A 58 -6.24 13.96 18.42
C ARG A 58 -5.18 13.94 19.53
N THR A 59 -4.31 12.93 19.56
CA THR A 59 -3.32 12.75 20.64
C THR A 59 -1.96 13.37 20.31
N ALA A 60 -1.60 13.48 19.02
CA ALA A 60 -0.35 14.02 18.55
C ALA A 60 -0.53 14.96 17.33
N PRO A 61 -1.15 16.15 17.49
CA PRO A 61 -1.43 17.08 16.38
C PRO A 61 -0.20 17.50 15.57
N ARG A 62 0.99 17.51 16.19
CA ARG A 62 2.28 17.78 15.53
C ARG A 62 2.58 16.83 14.35
N LEU A 63 1.97 15.65 14.32
CA LEU A 63 2.15 14.64 13.28
C LEU A 63 1.29 14.87 12.02
N HIS A 64 0.55 15.99 11.92
CA HIS A 64 -0.30 16.30 10.76
C HIS A 64 0.42 16.20 9.40
N ARG A 65 1.68 16.64 9.32
CA ARG A 65 2.46 16.54 8.07
C ARG A 65 2.74 15.10 7.67
N GLY A 66 3.06 14.25 8.64
CA GLY A 66 3.29 12.82 8.42
C GLY A 66 2.01 12.12 7.97
N VAL A 67 0.88 12.42 8.61
CA VAL A 67 -0.43 11.91 8.17
C VAL A 67 -0.75 12.36 6.75
N HIS A 68 -0.59 13.65 6.43
CA HIS A 68 -0.87 14.16 5.08
C HIS A 68 0.00 13.50 4.01
N LEU A 69 1.28 13.26 4.30
CA LEU A 69 2.17 12.51 3.42
C LEU A 69 1.64 11.10 3.15
N LEU A 70 1.24 10.36 4.19
CA LEU A 70 0.73 8.99 4.03
C LEU A 70 -0.60 8.94 3.25
N VAL A 71 -1.47 9.93 3.41
CA VAL A 71 -2.71 10.07 2.60
C VAL A 71 -2.37 10.29 1.11
N GLY A 72 -1.37 11.13 0.83
CA GLY A 72 -0.85 11.30 -0.54
C GLY A 72 -0.31 10.00 -1.12
N GLU A 73 0.43 9.22 -0.32
CA GLU A 73 0.93 7.90 -0.72
C GLU A 73 -0.20 6.90 -0.97
N HIS A 74 -1.25 6.89 -0.14
CA HIS A 74 -2.42 6.06 -0.36
C HIS A 74 -3.05 6.33 -1.72
N THR A 75 -3.25 7.61 -2.06
CA THR A 75 -3.78 8.03 -3.37
C THR A 75 -2.89 7.52 -4.50
N ALA A 76 -1.58 7.69 -4.37
CA ALA A 76 -0.62 7.24 -5.39
C ALA A 76 -0.61 5.71 -5.55
N ILE A 77 -0.67 4.95 -4.46
CA ILE A 77 -0.69 3.49 -4.50
C ILE A 77 -2.00 2.95 -5.08
N VAL A 78 -3.14 3.54 -4.73
CA VAL A 78 -4.44 3.21 -5.34
C VAL A 78 -4.39 3.44 -6.86
N GLY A 79 -3.85 4.58 -7.29
CA GLY A 79 -3.64 4.89 -8.71
C GLY A 79 -2.74 3.88 -9.40
N ALA A 80 -1.59 3.54 -8.80
CA ALA A 80 -0.63 2.58 -9.36
C ALA A 80 -1.25 1.17 -9.48
N LEU A 81 -2.02 0.73 -8.49
CA LEU A 81 -2.75 -0.54 -8.54
C LEU A 81 -3.79 -0.58 -9.66
N ALA A 82 -4.53 0.51 -9.87
CA ALA A 82 -5.52 0.63 -10.95
C ALA A 82 -4.83 0.64 -12.32
N ALA A 83 -3.75 1.40 -12.47
CA ALA A 83 -2.95 1.49 -13.69
C ALA A 83 -2.35 0.13 -14.06
N LEU A 84 -1.75 -0.58 -13.09
CA LEU A 84 -1.18 -1.90 -13.32
C LEU A 84 -2.24 -2.93 -13.75
N GLN A 85 -3.42 -2.90 -13.14
CA GLN A 85 -4.52 -3.78 -13.55
C GLN A 85 -4.99 -3.46 -14.98
N HIS A 86 -5.12 -2.18 -15.32
CA HIS A 86 -5.50 -1.78 -16.67
C HIS A 86 -4.46 -2.23 -17.70
N ALA A 87 -3.17 -1.96 -17.43
CA ALA A 87 -2.06 -2.34 -18.29
C ALA A 87 -1.97 -3.86 -18.49
N ALA A 88 -2.22 -4.65 -17.45
CA ALA A 88 -2.26 -6.11 -17.54
C ALA A 88 -3.35 -6.65 -18.48
N GLY A 89 -4.43 -5.87 -18.71
CA GLY A 89 -5.49 -6.21 -19.67
C GLY A 89 -5.17 -5.85 -21.12
N LEU A 90 -4.08 -5.12 -21.38
CA LEU A 90 -3.70 -4.68 -22.72
C LEU A 90 -2.64 -5.62 -23.31
N ALA A 91 -2.97 -6.27 -24.42
CA ALA A 91 -2.04 -7.18 -25.11
C ALA A 91 -0.78 -6.47 -25.63
N SER A 92 -0.88 -5.15 -25.91
CA SER A 92 0.22 -4.32 -26.38
C SER A 92 1.27 -4.00 -25.31
N VAL A 93 0.91 -4.11 -24.03
CA VAL A 93 1.85 -3.86 -22.93
C VAL A 93 2.72 -5.10 -22.72
N SER A 94 4.03 -4.92 -22.75
CA SER A 94 5.01 -5.98 -22.61
C SER A 94 5.09 -6.52 -21.18
N ALA A 95 5.62 -7.73 -21.02
CA ALA A 95 5.90 -8.29 -19.70
C ALA A 95 6.95 -7.46 -18.93
N GLU A 96 7.88 -6.81 -19.65
CA GLU A 96 8.92 -5.99 -19.03
C GLU A 96 8.35 -4.70 -18.43
N GLU A 97 7.48 -4.00 -19.16
CA GLU A 97 6.79 -2.82 -18.63
C GLU A 97 5.95 -3.16 -17.38
N LEU A 98 5.26 -4.30 -17.38
CA LEU A 98 4.51 -4.75 -16.20
C LEU A 98 5.42 -5.15 -15.04
N ARG A 99 6.62 -5.70 -15.29
CA ARG A 99 7.64 -5.93 -14.25
C ARG A 99 8.10 -4.63 -13.63
N GLU A 100 8.39 -3.63 -14.44
CA GLU A 100 8.84 -2.33 -13.96
C GLU A 100 7.76 -1.66 -13.10
N GLN A 101 6.52 -1.60 -13.59
CA GLN A 101 5.38 -1.05 -12.87
C GLN A 101 5.13 -1.80 -11.55
N THR A 102 5.19 -3.13 -11.57
CA THR A 102 5.06 -3.96 -10.37
C THR A 102 6.19 -3.66 -9.39
N GLY A 103 7.44 -3.58 -9.85
CA GLY A 103 8.59 -3.23 -9.02
C GLY A 103 8.46 -1.85 -8.36
N ASN A 104 7.98 -0.86 -9.11
CA ASN A 104 7.69 0.49 -8.60
C ASN A 104 6.61 0.46 -7.51
N LEU A 105 5.51 -0.27 -7.73
CA LEU A 105 4.44 -0.46 -6.75
C LEU A 105 4.96 -1.13 -5.47
N LEU A 106 5.76 -2.19 -5.59
CA LEU A 106 6.33 -2.89 -4.44
C LEU A 106 7.23 -1.99 -3.60
N ARG A 107 8.07 -1.18 -4.25
CA ARG A 107 8.89 -0.17 -3.56
C ARG A 107 8.05 0.90 -2.87
N ALA A 108 6.95 1.34 -3.49
CA ALA A 108 6.04 2.31 -2.89
C ALA A 108 5.36 1.73 -1.63
N LEU A 109 4.83 0.51 -1.71
CA LEU A 109 4.22 -0.20 -0.58
C LEU A 109 5.18 -0.37 0.60
N ASP A 110 6.43 -0.73 0.32
CA ASP A 110 7.44 -0.94 1.35
C ASP A 110 7.88 0.38 2.03
N ARG A 111 8.04 1.47 1.26
CA ARG A 111 8.27 2.81 1.82
C ARG A 111 7.09 3.28 2.66
N HIS A 112 5.88 3.10 2.16
CA HIS A 112 4.64 3.46 2.86
C HIS A 112 4.55 2.74 4.22
N ARG A 113 4.79 1.42 4.22
CA ARG A 113 4.79 0.62 5.45
C ARG A 113 5.80 1.11 6.49
N ARG A 114 7.03 1.43 6.07
CA ARG A 114 8.05 1.98 6.97
C ARG A 114 7.60 3.30 7.59
N ARG A 115 7.21 4.27 6.75
CA ARG A 115 6.76 5.60 7.22
C ARG A 115 5.53 5.50 8.11
N GLY A 116 4.61 4.59 7.81
CA GLY A 116 3.45 4.32 8.66
C GLY A 116 3.83 3.75 10.03
N ALA A 117 4.86 2.89 10.10
CA ALA A 117 5.40 2.39 11.37
C ALA A 117 6.09 3.50 12.17
N ASP A 118 6.90 4.33 11.50
CA ASP A 118 7.58 5.47 12.12
C ASP A 118 6.58 6.46 12.73
N LEU A 119 5.52 6.81 11.99
CA LEU A 119 4.44 7.67 12.48
C LEU A 119 3.76 7.11 13.74
N LEU A 120 3.44 5.82 13.74
CA LEU A 120 2.80 5.18 14.89
C LEU A 120 3.73 5.14 16.09
N TRP A 121 5.01 4.85 15.87
CA TRP A 121 6.03 4.89 16.92
C TRP A 121 6.14 6.28 17.54
N GLU A 122 6.24 7.33 16.72
CA GLU A 122 6.29 8.72 17.19
C GLU A 122 5.02 9.14 17.96
N ALA A 123 3.86 8.61 17.57
CA ALA A 123 2.61 8.85 18.28
C ALA A 123 2.61 8.23 19.68
N TYR A 124 3.10 6.98 19.82
CA TYR A 124 3.14 6.29 21.11
C TYR A 124 4.27 6.79 22.03
N GLN A 125 5.44 7.17 21.50
CA GLN A 125 6.54 7.65 22.34
C GLN A 125 6.20 8.93 23.11
N ALA A 126 5.40 9.84 22.53
CA ALA A 126 4.96 11.04 23.22
C ALA A 126 3.87 10.79 24.26
N ASP A 127 3.09 9.72 24.11
CA ASP A 127 2.07 9.32 25.09
C ASP A 127 2.75 8.82 26.38
N LEU A 128 3.94 8.20 26.26
CA LEU A 128 4.73 7.67 27.37
C LEU A 128 5.62 8.72 28.07
N GLY A 129 5.80 9.91 27.50
CA GLY A 129 6.69 10.96 28.02
C GLY A 129 5.98 12.14 28.71
N GLY A 130 4.68 12.01 28.97
CA GLY A 130 3.83 13.10 29.49
C GLY A 130 3.43 12.99 30.96
N GLU A 131 4.02 12.07 31.72
CA GLU A 131 3.80 11.95 33.16
C GLU A 131 4.90 12.72 33.93
N ASP A 132 4.65 14.00 34.22
CA ASP A 132 5.34 14.80 35.25
C ASP A 132 4.31 15.61 36.06
#